data_AF-A0A7K3AQ45-F1
#
_entry.id   AF-A0A7K3AQ45-F1
#
_cell.length_a   1.000
_cell.length_b   1.000
_cell.length_c   1.000
_cell.angle_alpha   90.00
_cell.angle_beta   90.00
_cell.angle_gamma   90.00
#
_symmetry.space_group_name_H-M   'P 1'
#
loop_
_entity.id
_entity.type
_entity.pdbx_description
1 polymer ?
#
loop_
_entity_poly.entity_id
_entity_poly.type
_entity_poly.pdbx_seq_one_letter_code
_entity_poly.pdbx_strand_id
1 'polypeptide(L)'
;MSTDVSGMIECRPGARLWGPDDEDSVWEAGIDLFLLNRGNAYDGLACLFGVRNSYGFRPLAEDRGFPDDASDGLRAEFADYGGPHDVHGTTWLTWAELDAADWQETNASGTRTRASAAGTGTDWSPVWSVMRILSEIHGAENVRLVVWFY
;
A
#
# COMPACT_ATOMS: atom_id res chain seq x y z
N MET A 1 22.90 -2.51 0.99
CA MET A 1 21.81 -3.28 1.62
C MET A 1 20.55 -2.98 0.85
N SER A 2 19.68 -3.96 0.56
CA SER A 2 18.31 -3.73 0.03
C SER A 2 17.37 -3.35 1.20
N THR A 3 16.21 -2.74 0.96
CA THR A 3 15.15 -2.61 1.99
C THR A 3 13.95 -3.28 1.39
N ASP A 4 13.55 -4.40 1.99
CA ASP A 4 12.46 -5.20 1.52
C ASP A 4 11.13 -4.64 2.01
N VAL A 5 10.04 -5.10 1.40
CA VAL A 5 8.69 -4.67 1.71
C VAL A 5 7.78 -5.89 1.82
N SER A 6 7.04 -5.95 2.92
CA SER A 6 5.94 -6.86 3.16
C SER A 6 4.68 -6.05 3.46
N GLY A 7 3.52 -6.69 3.44
CA GLY A 7 2.27 -5.97 3.55
C GLY A 7 1.06 -6.82 3.26
N MET A 8 -0.10 -6.19 3.33
CA MET A 8 -1.37 -6.82 2.99
C MET A 8 -2.30 -5.79 2.37
N ILE A 9 -3.11 -6.24 1.41
CA ILE A 9 -4.29 -5.50 0.98
C ILE A 9 -5.44 -5.86 1.91
N GLU A 10 -6.10 -4.85 2.46
CA GLU A 10 -7.33 -5.00 3.25
C GLU A 10 -8.52 -4.42 2.49
N CYS A 11 -9.71 -4.94 2.79
CA CYS A 11 -10.99 -4.45 2.27
C CYS A 11 -11.97 -4.19 3.41
N ARG A 12 -12.88 -3.24 3.23
CA ARG A 12 -13.95 -2.94 4.19
C ARG A 12 -15.31 -3.31 3.61
N PRO A 13 -15.72 -4.60 3.63
CA PRO A 13 -16.91 -5.06 2.92
C PRO A 13 -18.21 -4.52 3.52
N GLY A 14 -18.28 -4.36 4.83
CA GLY A 14 -19.45 -3.86 5.54
C GLY A 14 -19.86 -2.47 5.09
N ALA A 15 -18.92 -1.62 4.66
CA ALA A 15 -19.21 -0.25 4.24
C ALA A 15 -20.21 -0.19 3.07
N ARG A 16 -20.23 -1.22 2.21
CA ARG A 16 -21.22 -1.36 1.12
C ARG A 16 -22.57 -1.91 1.61
N LEU A 17 -22.56 -2.74 2.63
CA LEU A 17 -23.75 -3.47 3.10
C LEU A 17 -24.55 -2.67 4.14
N TRP A 18 -23.85 -1.99 5.04
CA TRP A 18 -24.40 -1.33 6.22
C TRP A 18 -24.07 0.17 6.29
N GLY A 19 -23.05 0.61 5.54
CA GLY A 19 -22.60 2.01 5.48
C GLY A 19 -21.25 2.20 6.16
N PRO A 20 -20.46 3.22 5.76
CA PRO A 20 -19.06 3.36 6.20
C PRO A 20 -18.87 3.64 7.69
N ASP A 21 -19.90 4.21 8.34
CA ASP A 21 -19.89 4.58 9.76
C ASP A 21 -20.51 3.49 10.66
N ASP A 22 -20.92 2.36 10.08
CA ASP A 22 -21.46 1.23 10.84
C ASP A 22 -20.35 0.49 11.60
N GLU A 23 -20.62 0.08 12.84
CA GLU A 23 -19.62 -0.57 13.71
C GLU A 23 -19.11 -1.92 13.17
N ASP A 24 -19.95 -2.61 12.39
CA ASP A 24 -19.59 -3.87 11.74
C ASP A 24 -18.87 -3.65 10.40
N SER A 25 -18.70 -2.40 9.95
CA SER A 25 -17.92 -2.04 8.77
C SER A 25 -16.43 -1.98 9.06
N VAL A 26 -15.90 -3.07 9.59
CA VAL A 26 -14.47 -3.25 9.88
C VAL A 26 -13.67 -3.62 8.64
N TRP A 27 -12.35 -3.38 8.71
CA TRP A 27 -11.42 -3.90 7.71
C TRP A 27 -11.25 -5.40 7.88
N GLU A 28 -11.07 -6.06 6.75
CA GLU A 28 -10.81 -7.49 6.61
C GLU A 28 -9.54 -7.70 5.78
N ALA A 29 -8.71 -8.65 6.20
CA ALA A 29 -7.54 -9.09 5.47
C ALA A 29 -7.95 -9.67 4.10
N GLY A 30 -7.38 -9.15 3.02
CA GLY A 30 -7.72 -9.55 1.64
C GLY A 30 -6.65 -10.45 1.02
N ILE A 31 -5.46 -9.91 0.81
CA ILE A 31 -4.36 -10.66 0.18
C ILE A 31 -3.00 -10.20 0.69
N ASP A 32 -2.17 -11.16 1.05
CA ASP A 32 -0.78 -10.93 1.42
C ASP A 32 0.02 -10.41 0.22
N LEU A 33 0.80 -9.34 0.43
CA LEU A 33 1.68 -8.76 -0.58
C LEU A 33 2.71 -9.76 -1.09
N PHE A 34 3.14 -10.73 -0.28
CA PHE A 34 4.04 -11.81 -0.68
C PHE A 34 3.51 -12.58 -1.89
N LEU A 35 2.18 -12.76 -2.01
CA LEU A 35 1.56 -13.47 -3.13
C LEU A 35 1.58 -12.67 -4.44
N LEU A 36 1.81 -11.35 -4.36
CA LEU A 36 1.77 -10.42 -5.50
C LEU A 36 3.15 -9.87 -5.87
N ASN A 37 4.08 -9.85 -4.91
CA ASN A 37 5.43 -9.33 -5.09
C ASN A 37 6.28 -10.30 -5.91
N ARG A 38 6.80 -9.83 -7.05
CA ARG A 38 7.63 -10.64 -7.97
C ARG A 38 9.14 -10.42 -7.78
N GLY A 39 9.56 -9.69 -6.75
CA GLY A 39 10.96 -9.61 -6.32
C GLY A 39 11.75 -8.38 -6.76
N ASN A 40 11.11 -7.24 -7.08
CA ASN A 40 11.82 -5.99 -7.37
C ASN A 40 10.95 -4.72 -7.16
N ALA A 41 10.10 -4.72 -6.13
CA ALA A 41 9.22 -3.59 -5.81
C ALA A 41 9.96 -2.31 -5.35
N TYR A 42 11.29 -2.35 -5.18
CA TYR A 42 12.13 -1.28 -4.64
C TYR A 42 12.00 0.05 -5.39
N ASP A 43 11.90 -0.02 -6.71
CA ASP A 43 11.87 1.16 -7.58
C ASP A 43 10.70 2.09 -7.26
N GLY A 44 9.58 1.50 -6.82
CA GLY A 44 8.39 2.25 -6.42
C GLY A 44 8.45 2.81 -5.01
N LEU A 45 9.27 2.26 -4.11
CA LEU A 45 9.23 2.59 -2.67
C LEU A 45 9.50 4.08 -2.40
N ALA A 46 10.44 4.68 -3.13
CA ALA A 46 10.76 6.10 -2.99
C ALA A 46 9.56 7.00 -3.31
N CYS A 47 8.88 6.73 -4.43
CA CYS A 47 7.75 7.57 -4.86
C CYS A 47 6.46 7.23 -4.11
N LEU A 48 6.23 5.98 -3.72
CA LEU A 48 5.01 5.60 -3.00
C LEU A 48 5.10 6.00 -1.52
N PHE A 49 6.23 5.69 -0.87
CA PHE A 49 6.32 5.66 0.59
C PHE A 49 7.48 6.47 1.18
N GLY A 50 8.29 7.12 0.36
CA GLY A 50 9.44 7.92 0.84
C GLY A 50 10.65 7.07 1.25
N VAL A 51 10.54 5.75 1.22
CA VAL A 51 11.60 4.83 1.62
C VAL A 51 12.76 4.89 0.62
N ARG A 52 13.95 5.18 1.14
CA ARG A 52 15.20 5.33 0.36
C ARG A 52 15.07 6.32 -0.80
N ASN A 53 14.35 7.41 -0.56
CA ASN A 53 14.05 8.41 -1.56
C ASN A 53 15.20 9.38 -1.86
N SER A 54 16.38 8.85 -2.23
CA SER A 54 17.50 9.67 -2.74
C SER A 54 17.18 10.35 -4.07
N TYR A 55 16.15 9.87 -4.79
CA TYR A 55 15.64 10.49 -6.01
C TYR A 55 14.88 11.81 -5.76
N GLY A 56 14.42 12.05 -4.52
CA GLY A 56 13.69 13.28 -4.16
C GLY A 56 12.28 13.35 -4.74
N PHE A 57 11.56 12.23 -4.79
CA PHE A 57 10.12 12.25 -5.06
C PHE A 57 9.37 12.92 -3.91
N ARG A 58 8.19 13.47 -4.19
CA ARG A 58 7.18 13.69 -3.16
C ARG A 58 6.37 12.39 -2.99
N PRO A 59 6.45 11.72 -1.83
CA PRO A 59 5.79 10.44 -1.65
C PRO A 59 4.26 10.57 -1.54
N LEU A 60 3.51 9.51 -1.90
CA LEU A 60 2.05 9.49 -1.73
C LEU A 60 1.67 9.29 -0.26
N ALA A 61 2.35 8.35 0.41
CA ALA A 61 2.01 7.90 1.74
C ALA A 61 3.29 7.61 2.55
N GLU A 62 3.99 8.67 2.96
CA GLU A 62 5.15 8.56 3.84
C GLU A 62 4.71 8.61 5.31
N ASP A 63 5.33 7.73 6.11
CA ASP A 63 5.32 7.78 7.59
C ASP A 63 3.95 7.96 8.25
N ARG A 64 2.93 7.28 7.73
CA ARG A 64 1.58 7.28 8.33
C ARG A 64 1.45 6.32 9.52
N GLY A 65 2.44 5.45 9.72
CA GLY A 65 2.41 4.40 10.73
C GLY A 65 1.49 3.24 10.36
N PHE A 66 1.26 2.37 11.34
CA PHE A 66 0.40 1.21 11.21
C PHE A 66 -1.05 1.65 11.49
N PRO A 67 -2.05 1.26 10.70
CA PRO A 67 -3.41 1.76 10.89
C PRO A 67 -4.00 1.35 12.24
N ASP A 68 -4.57 2.30 12.97
CA ASP A 68 -5.24 2.05 14.25
C ASP A 68 -6.50 1.18 14.11
N ASP A 69 -7.09 1.15 12.92
CA ASP A 69 -8.26 0.36 12.53
C ASP A 69 -7.89 -0.87 11.69
N ALA A 70 -6.62 -1.31 11.71
CA ALA A 70 -6.18 -2.53 11.03
C ALA A 70 -7.05 -3.75 11.41
N SER A 71 -7.36 -4.59 10.42
CA SER A 71 -8.06 -5.85 10.63
C SER A 71 -7.29 -6.77 11.57
N ASP A 72 -8.02 -7.66 12.25
CA ASP A 72 -7.39 -8.66 13.12
C ASP A 72 -6.42 -9.56 12.34
N GLY A 73 -6.73 -9.88 11.08
CA GLY A 73 -5.85 -10.66 10.21
C GLY A 73 -4.53 -9.94 9.91
N LEU A 74 -4.58 -8.65 9.57
CA LEU A 74 -3.38 -7.85 9.34
C LEU A 74 -2.56 -7.68 10.64
N ARG A 75 -3.22 -7.48 11.78
CA ARG A 75 -2.52 -7.39 13.08
C ARG A 75 -1.80 -8.68 13.42
N ALA A 76 -2.44 -9.83 13.20
CA ALA A 76 -1.86 -11.14 13.45
C ALA A 76 -0.63 -11.36 12.56
N GLU A 77 -0.73 -11.11 11.25
CA GLU A 77 0.37 -11.27 10.31
C GLU A 77 1.55 -10.34 10.67
N PHE A 78 1.28 -9.07 11.00
CA PHE A 78 2.33 -8.14 11.39
C PHE A 78 3.01 -8.54 12.70
N ALA A 79 2.26 -9.08 13.67
CA ALA A 79 2.82 -9.57 14.93
C ALA A 79 3.67 -10.83 14.71
N ASP A 80 3.22 -11.77 13.89
CA ASP A 80 3.95 -13.00 13.55
C ASP A 80 5.24 -12.70 12.79
N TYR A 81 5.26 -11.61 12.01
CA TYR A 81 6.46 -11.09 11.36
C TYR A 81 7.51 -10.55 12.36
N GLY A 82 7.11 -10.17 13.58
CA GLY A 82 7.97 -9.55 14.60
C GLY A 82 7.48 -8.17 15.08
N GLY A 83 6.46 -7.63 14.41
CA GLY A 83 5.80 -6.38 14.77
C GLY A 83 6.72 -5.16 14.68
N PRO A 84 6.46 -4.10 15.47
CA PRO A 84 7.20 -2.84 15.42
C PRO A 84 8.70 -2.95 15.72
N HIS A 85 9.15 -4.04 16.35
CA HIS A 85 10.54 -4.22 16.75
C HIS A 85 11.44 -4.63 15.58
N ASP A 86 10.90 -5.32 14.60
CA ASP A 86 11.65 -5.93 13.50
C ASP A 86 11.49 -5.19 12.17
N VAL A 87 10.82 -4.03 12.18
CA VAL A 87 10.60 -3.21 10.98
C VAL A 87 11.13 -1.80 11.15
N HIS A 88 11.57 -1.20 10.04
CA HIS A 88 12.07 0.17 9.97
C HIS A 88 10.95 1.22 9.93
N GLY A 89 9.73 0.81 9.59
CA GLY A 89 8.57 1.69 9.49
C GLY A 89 7.38 1.00 8.85
N THR A 90 6.22 1.64 8.97
CA THR A 90 4.95 1.19 8.42
C THR A 90 4.20 2.37 7.81
N THR A 91 3.41 2.09 6.79
CA THR A 91 2.55 3.10 6.15
C THR A 91 1.45 2.40 5.36
N TRP A 92 0.51 3.17 4.84
CA TRP A 92 -0.62 2.65 4.08
C TRP A 92 -1.18 3.68 3.09
N LEU A 93 -1.81 3.21 2.02
CA LEU A 93 -2.54 4.04 1.05
C LEU A 93 -3.81 3.34 0.58
N THR A 94 -4.83 4.12 0.26
CA THR A 94 -6.08 3.61 -0.31
C THR A 94 -6.01 3.50 -1.83
N TRP A 95 -6.93 2.74 -2.43
CA TRP A 95 -7.11 2.76 -3.88
C TRP A 95 -7.54 4.14 -4.38
N ALA A 96 -8.37 4.87 -3.63
CA ALA A 96 -8.78 6.23 -3.99
C ALA A 96 -7.58 7.19 -4.14
N GLU A 97 -6.64 7.14 -3.21
CA GLU A 97 -5.40 7.95 -3.28
C GLU A 97 -4.52 7.56 -4.47
N LEU A 98 -4.45 6.27 -4.77
CA LEU A 98 -3.67 5.76 -5.88
C LEU A 98 -4.29 6.11 -7.25
N ASP A 99 -5.61 6.06 -7.35
CA ASP A 99 -6.37 6.41 -8.56
C ASP A 99 -6.30 7.91 -8.85
N ALA A 100 -6.30 8.74 -7.80
CA ALA A 100 -6.13 10.19 -7.90
C ALA A 100 -4.67 10.65 -8.06
N ALA A 101 -3.68 9.74 -7.96
CA ALA A 101 -2.28 10.10 -8.02
C ALA A 101 -1.88 10.67 -9.38
N ASP A 102 -1.06 11.73 -9.38
CA ASP A 102 -0.39 12.19 -10.59
C ASP A 102 0.76 11.22 -10.92
N TRP A 103 0.50 10.33 -11.87
CA TRP A 103 1.45 9.33 -12.35
C TRP A 103 2.56 9.93 -13.22
N GLN A 104 2.41 11.16 -13.72
CA GLN A 104 3.45 11.88 -14.45
C GLN A 104 4.32 12.76 -13.56
N GLU A 105 3.97 12.91 -12.26
CA GLU A 105 4.82 13.58 -11.29
C GLU A 105 6.22 12.96 -11.29
N THR A 106 7.22 13.83 -11.41
CA THR A 106 8.62 13.43 -11.50
C THR A 106 9.33 13.54 -10.17
N ASN A 107 10.46 12.85 -10.07
CA ASN A 107 11.43 13.09 -9.03
C ASN A 107 12.06 14.51 -9.14
N ALA A 108 12.89 14.89 -8.16
CA ALA A 108 13.49 16.23 -8.09
C ALA A 108 14.30 16.63 -9.34
N SER A 109 14.91 15.66 -10.05
CA SER A 109 15.67 15.93 -11.28
C SER A 109 14.81 15.96 -12.56
N GLY A 110 13.53 15.61 -12.48
CA GLY A 110 12.66 15.55 -13.66
C GLY A 110 12.90 14.35 -14.59
N THR A 111 13.75 13.40 -14.21
CA THR A 111 14.20 12.31 -15.10
C THR A 111 13.44 11.00 -14.93
N ARG A 112 12.74 10.82 -13.81
CA ARG A 112 11.97 9.62 -13.50
C ARG A 112 10.55 10.00 -13.09
N THR A 113 9.55 9.40 -13.72
CA THR A 113 8.14 9.60 -13.35
C THR A 113 7.69 8.56 -12.32
N ARG A 114 6.63 8.86 -11.59
CA ARG A 114 5.97 7.88 -10.72
C ARG A 114 5.52 6.64 -11.52
N ALA A 115 4.99 6.83 -12.72
CA ALA A 115 4.59 5.74 -13.62
C ALA A 115 5.76 4.81 -13.97
N SER A 116 6.95 5.33 -14.25
CA SER A 116 8.10 4.48 -14.59
C SER A 116 8.72 3.77 -13.37
N ALA A 117 8.34 4.17 -12.16
CA ALA A 117 8.82 3.61 -10.90
C ALA A 117 7.85 2.57 -10.31
N ALA A 118 6.55 2.87 -10.34
CA ALA A 118 5.51 2.06 -9.71
C ALA A 118 4.25 1.86 -10.57
N GLY A 119 4.21 2.37 -11.80
CA GLY A 119 3.01 2.29 -12.64
C GLY A 119 2.80 0.92 -13.30
N THR A 120 1.88 0.88 -14.25
CA THR A 120 1.62 -0.30 -15.08
C THR A 120 2.88 -0.74 -15.84
N GLY A 121 3.16 -2.04 -15.85
CA GLY A 121 4.38 -2.62 -16.43
C GLY A 121 5.54 -2.79 -15.44
N THR A 122 5.43 -2.23 -14.22
CA THR A 122 6.37 -2.48 -13.12
C THR A 122 5.94 -3.68 -12.28
N ASP A 123 6.77 -4.06 -11.30
CA ASP A 123 6.44 -5.14 -10.36
C ASP A 123 5.34 -4.79 -9.36
N TRP A 124 4.89 -3.53 -9.32
CA TRP A 124 3.68 -3.12 -8.58
C TRP A 124 2.38 -3.41 -9.34
N SER A 125 2.45 -3.71 -10.65
CA SER A 125 1.26 -3.90 -11.49
C SER A 125 0.26 -4.95 -10.96
N PRO A 126 0.71 -6.12 -10.44
CA PRO A 126 -0.22 -7.10 -9.86
C PRO A 126 -0.97 -6.55 -8.64
N VAL A 127 -0.28 -5.82 -7.77
CA VAL A 127 -0.86 -5.18 -6.57
C VAL A 127 -1.97 -4.21 -6.96
N TRP A 128 -1.70 -3.32 -7.91
CA TRP A 128 -2.70 -2.37 -8.42
C TRP A 128 -3.86 -3.05 -9.13
N SER A 129 -3.60 -4.13 -9.86
CA SER A 129 -4.66 -4.88 -10.53
C SER A 129 -5.62 -5.50 -9.52
N VAL A 130 -5.10 -6.05 -8.43
CA VAL A 130 -5.93 -6.64 -7.36
C VAL A 130 -6.69 -5.55 -6.60
N MET A 131 -6.02 -4.47 -6.20
CA MET A 131 -6.69 -3.35 -5.51
C MET A 131 -7.82 -2.74 -6.36
N ARG A 132 -7.62 -2.61 -7.69
CA ARG A 132 -8.67 -2.15 -8.61
C ARG A 132 -9.88 -3.07 -8.63
N ILE A 133 -9.66 -4.38 -8.73
CA ILE A 133 -10.76 -5.36 -8.75
C ILE A 133 -11.54 -5.30 -7.43
N LEU A 134 -10.84 -5.20 -6.30
CA LEU A 134 -11.47 -5.08 -5.00
C LEU A 134 -12.22 -3.75 -4.85
N SER A 135 -11.70 -2.66 -5.42
CA SER A 135 -12.36 -1.34 -5.32
C SER A 135 -13.62 -1.25 -6.17
N GLU A 136 -13.70 -1.99 -7.28
CA GLU A 136 -14.94 -2.17 -8.06
C GLU A 136 -16.05 -2.85 -7.23
N ILE A 137 -15.69 -3.61 -6.18
CA ILE A 137 -16.63 -4.33 -5.31
C ILE A 137 -16.94 -3.52 -4.04
N HIS A 138 -15.92 -2.98 -3.38
CA HIS A 138 -16.03 -2.37 -2.05
C HIS A 138 -16.07 -0.84 -2.07
N GLY A 139 -15.70 -0.21 -3.18
CA GLY A 139 -15.46 1.22 -3.30
C GLY A 139 -13.99 1.59 -3.07
N ALA A 140 -13.53 2.66 -3.71
CA ALA A 140 -12.12 3.07 -3.73
C ALA A 140 -11.55 3.42 -2.34
N GLU A 141 -12.36 3.99 -1.45
CA GLU A 141 -11.97 4.32 -0.07
C GLU A 141 -11.88 3.08 0.83
N ASN A 142 -12.53 1.97 0.43
CA ASN A 142 -12.70 0.77 1.23
C ASN A 142 -11.72 -0.36 0.82
N VAL A 143 -10.65 0.01 0.13
CA VAL A 143 -9.53 -0.88 -0.23
C VAL A 143 -8.24 -0.14 0.06
N ARG A 144 -7.37 -0.73 0.86
CA ARG A 144 -6.05 -0.15 1.15
C ARG A 144 -4.96 -1.19 1.11
N LEU A 145 -3.77 -0.74 0.77
CA LEU A 145 -2.53 -1.48 0.96
C LEU A 145 -1.87 -0.95 2.23
N VAL A 146 -1.54 -1.86 3.15
CA VAL A 146 -0.70 -1.59 4.33
C VAL A 146 0.63 -2.28 4.11
N VAL A 147 1.74 -1.57 4.35
CA VAL A 147 3.09 -2.10 4.15
C VAL A 147 3.99 -1.83 5.35
N TRP A 148 4.98 -2.70 5.51
CA TRP A 148 6.10 -2.53 6.45
C TRP A 148 7.42 -2.86 5.77
N PHE A 149 8.49 -2.24 6.26
CA PHE A 149 9.82 -2.26 5.64
C PHE A 149 10.87 -2.88 6.56
N TYR A 150 11.78 -3.70 6.01
CA TYR A 150 12.81 -4.43 6.76
C TYR A 150 14.10 -4.63 5.95
#